data_AF-A0A0J6CJN1-F1
#
_entry.id   AF-A0A0J6CJN1-F1
#
_cell.length_a   1.000
_cell.length_b   1.000
_cell.length_c   1.000
_cell.angle_alpha   90.00
_cell.angle_beta   90.00
_cell.angle_gamma   90.00
#
_symmetry.space_group_name_H-M   'P 1'
#
loop_
_entity.id
_entity.type
_entity.pdbx_description
1 polymer ?
#
loop_
_entity_poly.entity_id
_entity_poly.type
_entity_poly.pdbx_seq_one_letter_code
_entity_poly.pdbx_strand_id
1 'polypeptide(L)'
;MWSGGLKWLFLILGTMIGAGYASGRELWQFFGHESVLAIMLFTVMFSICCYVIMKISYETKSTHYLPILERLVGKKLTGIYDLLIILYLFTTTIVMFAGGGATMEVVHLPYWLGIGILAILVVILFFWDINGMLSMNVIILPLLILLLLAVLSLFILSSPTALLFEWTKQSNWPSAFTFTALNILPLVAVLSAVGHQIKRKGEIWIASLGSGLILGGVSFLYNQSLIQVAHDLLVYEIPLFAILKNYPYYMILIMSVLLWSAIYTTAVSGVFGLTSRFRDLLGLPLWMVAVIIVTIMLPFTTFGFSALVGFLYPLYGVLNLYILASILIFPVLKRYDLLS
;
A
#
# COMPACT_ATOMS: atom_id res chain seq x y z
N MET A 1 -11.19 11.58 -21.99
CA MET A 1 -11.49 10.24 -21.47
C MET A 1 -10.21 9.46 -21.23
N TRP A 2 -9.39 9.21 -22.25
CA TRP A 2 -8.10 8.51 -22.09
C TRP A 2 -7.11 9.22 -21.16
N SER A 3 -6.81 10.50 -21.40
CA SER A 3 -5.90 11.28 -20.54
C SER A 3 -6.36 11.35 -19.07
N GLY A 4 -7.66 11.60 -18.83
CA GLY A 4 -8.23 11.59 -17.48
C GLY A 4 -8.21 10.21 -16.83
N GLY A 5 -8.56 9.16 -17.57
CA GLY A 5 -8.50 7.78 -17.10
C GLY A 5 -7.08 7.35 -16.72
N LEU A 6 -6.08 7.70 -17.53
CA LEU A 6 -4.67 7.45 -17.23
C LEU A 6 -4.20 8.22 -16.00
N LYS A 7 -4.61 9.49 -15.83
CA LYS A 7 -4.31 10.26 -14.62
C LYS A 7 -4.78 9.53 -13.36
N TRP A 8 -6.01 9.03 -13.34
CA TRP A 8 -6.56 8.30 -12.19
C TRP A 8 -5.95 6.91 -12.04
N LEU A 9 -5.61 6.24 -13.15
CA LEU A 9 -4.87 4.98 -13.13
C LEU A 9 -3.54 5.15 -12.39
N PHE A 10 -2.73 6.16 -12.75
CA PHE A 10 -1.46 6.42 -12.07
C PHE A 10 -1.63 6.81 -10.60
N LEU A 11 -2.71 7.55 -10.28
CA LEU A 11 -3.06 7.83 -8.88
C LEU A 11 -3.33 6.54 -8.10
N ILE A 12 -4.10 5.61 -8.66
CA ILE A 12 -4.37 4.31 -8.04
C ILE A 12 -3.06 3.52 -7.89
N LEU A 13 -2.25 3.41 -8.95
CA LEU A 13 -0.98 2.69 -8.88
C LEU A 13 -0.03 3.28 -7.83
N GLY A 14 0.08 4.61 -7.75
CA GLY A 14 0.91 5.26 -6.72
C GLY A 14 0.34 5.12 -5.31
N THR A 15 -0.97 4.95 -5.15
CA THR A 15 -1.59 4.66 -3.85
C THR A 15 -1.31 3.23 -3.42
N MET A 16 -1.29 2.28 -4.35
CA MET A 16 -1.17 0.85 -4.04
C MET A 16 0.27 0.36 -3.97
N ILE A 17 1.14 0.82 -4.88
CA ILE A 17 2.55 0.41 -4.92
C ILE A 17 3.33 1.31 -3.96
N GLY A 18 3.05 1.15 -2.66
CA GLY A 18 3.79 1.80 -1.59
C GLY A 18 5.05 1.03 -1.21
N ALA A 19 5.71 1.48 -0.14
CA ALA A 19 6.91 0.86 0.39
C ALA A 19 6.74 -0.63 0.77
N GLY A 20 5.61 -0.98 1.39
CA GLY A 20 5.36 -2.37 1.78
C GLY A 20 5.15 -3.30 0.59
N TYR A 21 4.45 -2.85 -0.45
CA TYR A 21 4.32 -3.58 -1.71
C TYR A 21 5.68 -3.72 -2.41
N ALA A 22 6.41 -2.61 -2.55
CA ALA A 22 7.71 -2.57 -3.23
C ALA A 22 8.80 -3.37 -2.49
N SER A 23 8.68 -3.57 -1.19
CA SER A 23 9.56 -4.47 -0.43
C SER A 23 9.38 -5.94 -0.80
N GLY A 24 8.23 -6.30 -1.38
CA GLY A 24 7.83 -7.68 -1.68
C GLY A 24 7.27 -8.45 -0.49
N ARG A 25 7.32 -7.87 0.73
CA ARG A 25 6.89 -8.54 1.95
C ARG A 25 5.38 -8.75 2.00
N GLU A 26 4.60 -7.76 1.56
CA GLU A 26 3.14 -7.91 1.46
C GLU A 26 2.74 -9.02 0.50
N LEU A 27 3.31 -9.02 -0.70
CA LEU A 27 3.00 -10.03 -1.71
C LEU A 27 3.39 -11.44 -1.24
N TRP A 28 4.54 -11.58 -0.61
CA TRP A 28 4.94 -12.86 -0.02
C TRP A 28 3.97 -13.31 1.10
N GLN A 29 3.57 -12.37 1.97
CA GLN A 29 2.71 -12.67 3.11
C GLN A 29 1.32 -13.16 2.70
N PHE A 30 0.76 -12.63 1.62
CA PHE A 30 -0.59 -12.98 1.18
C PHE A 30 -0.61 -14.00 0.05
N PHE A 31 0.30 -13.92 -0.93
CA PHE A 31 0.26 -14.78 -2.11
C PHE A 31 1.21 -15.98 -1.99
N GLY A 32 2.52 -15.80 -1.87
CA GLY A 32 3.45 -16.95 -1.75
C GLY A 32 3.14 -18.10 -2.73
N HIS A 33 3.25 -19.35 -2.29
CA HIS A 33 2.92 -20.52 -3.11
C HIS A 33 1.41 -20.65 -3.41
N GLU A 34 1.07 -21.34 -4.51
CA GLU A 34 -0.31 -21.73 -4.86
C GLU A 34 -1.32 -20.56 -4.96
N SER A 35 -0.89 -19.42 -5.50
CA SER A 35 -1.62 -18.15 -5.42
C SER A 35 -2.01 -17.52 -6.75
N VAL A 36 -1.87 -18.24 -7.86
CA VAL A 36 -2.28 -17.75 -9.18
C VAL A 36 -3.76 -17.36 -9.18
N LEU A 37 -4.63 -18.21 -8.62
CA LEU A 37 -6.05 -17.96 -8.43
C LEU A 37 -6.29 -16.79 -7.48
N ALA A 38 -5.53 -16.69 -6.39
CA ALA A 38 -5.63 -15.58 -5.45
C ALA A 38 -5.35 -14.22 -6.13
N ILE A 39 -4.31 -14.15 -6.97
CA ILE A 39 -3.92 -12.94 -7.70
C ILE A 39 -4.98 -12.58 -8.76
N MET A 40 -5.55 -13.56 -9.46
CA MET A 40 -6.64 -13.31 -10.40
C MET A 40 -7.90 -12.79 -9.70
N LEU A 41 -8.29 -13.41 -8.58
CA LEU A 41 -9.42 -12.94 -7.78
C LEU A 41 -9.17 -11.52 -7.24
N PHE A 42 -7.97 -11.24 -6.72
CA PHE A 42 -7.55 -9.89 -6.34
C PHE A 42 -7.70 -8.91 -7.50
N THR A 43 -7.21 -9.25 -8.70
CA THR A 43 -7.30 -8.40 -9.90
C THR A 43 -8.75 -8.01 -10.20
N VAL A 44 -9.67 -8.97 -10.17
CA VAL A 44 -11.10 -8.76 -10.43
C VAL A 44 -11.73 -7.92 -9.31
N MET A 45 -11.55 -8.33 -8.05
CA MET A 45 -12.16 -7.67 -6.90
C MET A 45 -11.66 -6.23 -6.74
N PHE A 46 -10.35 -6.02 -6.91
CA PHE A 46 -9.73 -4.69 -6.87
C PHE A 46 -10.28 -3.78 -7.98
N SER A 47 -10.43 -4.29 -9.20
CA SER A 47 -11.03 -3.55 -10.32
C SER A 47 -12.47 -3.13 -10.01
N ILE A 48 -13.28 -4.04 -9.44
CA ILE A 48 -14.66 -3.75 -9.02
C ILE A 48 -14.66 -2.68 -7.92
N CYS A 49 -13.78 -2.81 -6.92
CA CYS A 49 -13.69 -1.85 -5.83
C CYS A 49 -13.34 -0.45 -6.33
N CYS A 50 -12.32 -0.32 -7.18
CA CYS A 50 -11.97 0.96 -7.82
C CYS A 50 -13.16 1.56 -8.55
N TYR A 51 -13.85 0.75 -9.36
CA TYR A 51 -14.99 1.20 -10.14
C TYR A 51 -16.11 1.74 -9.25
N VAL A 52 -16.49 0.98 -8.22
CA VAL A 52 -17.56 1.35 -7.29
C VAL A 52 -17.21 2.63 -6.53
N ILE A 53 -16.01 2.70 -5.94
CA ILE A 53 -15.58 3.87 -5.16
C ILE A 53 -15.55 5.11 -6.06
N MET A 54 -14.91 5.04 -7.23
CA MET A 54 -14.85 6.17 -8.16
C MET A 54 -16.24 6.56 -8.67
N LYS A 55 -17.12 5.61 -8.94
CA LYS A 55 -18.50 5.89 -9.39
C LYS A 55 -19.27 6.66 -8.33
N ILE A 56 -19.26 6.21 -7.08
CA ILE A 56 -19.94 6.91 -5.97
C ILE A 56 -19.32 8.31 -5.80
N SER A 57 -17.99 8.42 -5.83
CA SER A 57 -17.26 9.68 -5.68
C SER A 57 -17.58 10.67 -6.81
N TYR A 58 -17.69 10.19 -8.06
CA TYR A 58 -18.09 10.97 -9.22
C TYR A 58 -19.54 11.44 -9.14
N GLU A 59 -20.47 10.56 -8.74
CA GLU A 59 -21.90 10.88 -8.61
C GLU A 59 -22.17 11.88 -7.49
N THR A 60 -21.40 11.82 -6.40
CA THR A 60 -21.52 12.71 -5.24
C THR A 60 -20.65 13.96 -5.32
N LYS A 61 -19.77 14.06 -6.32
CA LYS A 61 -18.76 15.12 -6.44
C LYS A 61 -17.96 15.31 -5.16
N SER A 62 -17.54 14.21 -4.56
CA SER A 62 -16.86 14.21 -3.27
C SER A 62 -15.48 14.89 -3.33
N THR A 63 -15.15 15.56 -2.22
CA THR A 63 -13.83 16.13 -1.91
C THR A 63 -13.21 15.48 -0.67
N HIS A 64 -13.99 14.69 0.07
CA HIS A 64 -13.57 14.02 1.31
C HIS A 64 -14.04 12.57 1.33
N TYR A 65 -13.31 11.72 2.05
CA TYR A 65 -13.58 10.29 2.15
C TYR A 65 -14.71 9.94 3.10
N LEU A 66 -14.93 10.73 4.15
CA LEU A 66 -15.87 10.42 5.22
C LEU A 66 -17.31 10.21 4.71
N PRO A 67 -17.88 11.06 3.82
CA PRO A 67 -19.22 10.84 3.28
C PRO A 67 -19.34 9.56 2.44
N ILE A 68 -18.26 9.15 1.77
CA ILE A 68 -18.22 7.92 0.98
C ILE A 68 -18.14 6.71 1.90
N LEU A 69 -17.29 6.77 2.93
CA LEU A 69 -17.18 5.73 3.95
C LEU A 69 -18.50 5.53 4.71
N GLU A 70 -19.16 6.63 5.13
CA GLU A 70 -20.49 6.59 5.75
C GLU A 70 -21.52 5.92 4.85
N ARG A 71 -21.46 6.17 3.54
CA ARG A 71 -22.39 5.58 2.56
C ARG A 71 -22.14 4.09 2.34
N LEU A 72 -20.90 3.63 2.46
CA LEU A 72 -20.52 2.23 2.26
C LEU A 72 -20.74 1.38 3.51
N VAL A 73 -20.49 1.94 4.69
CA VAL A 73 -20.39 1.20 5.96
C VAL A 73 -21.53 1.56 6.92
N GLY A 74 -22.16 2.72 6.73
CA GLY A 74 -23.20 3.25 7.60
C GLY A 74 -22.65 4.13 8.73
N LYS A 75 -23.47 5.10 9.16
CA LYS A 75 -23.10 6.12 10.15
C LYS A 75 -22.62 5.54 11.49
N LYS A 76 -23.27 4.46 11.97
CA LYS A 76 -22.93 3.85 13.28
C LYS A 76 -21.51 3.26 13.32
N LEU A 77 -21.04 2.71 12.20
CA LEU A 77 -19.71 2.09 12.12
C LEU A 77 -18.62 3.11 11.79
N THR A 78 -18.98 4.30 11.32
CA THR A 78 -18.02 5.32 10.89
C THR A 78 -17.11 5.78 12.05
N GLY A 79 -17.65 5.92 13.26
CA GLY A 79 -16.84 6.24 14.45
C GLY A 79 -15.85 5.14 14.85
N ILE A 80 -16.21 3.87 14.65
CA ILE A 80 -15.31 2.73 14.88
C ILE A 80 -14.17 2.76 13.86
N TYR A 81 -14.50 3.02 12.58
CA TYR A 81 -13.48 3.14 11.54
C TYR A 81 -12.57 4.34 11.73
N ASP A 82 -13.05 5.43 12.34
CA ASP A 82 -12.20 6.57 12.67
C ASP A 82 -11.07 6.18 13.64
N LEU A 83 -11.41 5.45 14.71
CA LEU A 83 -10.43 4.88 15.65
C LEU A 83 -9.52 3.84 14.97
N LEU A 84 -10.08 2.96 14.13
CA LEU A 84 -9.29 2.00 13.37
C LEU A 84 -8.27 2.66 12.45
N ILE A 85 -8.61 3.81 11.83
CA ILE A 85 -7.65 4.57 11.01
C ILE A 85 -6.51 5.10 11.87
N ILE A 86 -6.79 5.61 13.08
CA ILE A 86 -5.71 6.07 13.99
C ILE A 86 -4.77 4.92 14.33
N LEU A 87 -5.32 3.76 14.72
CA LEU A 87 -4.52 2.57 15.01
C LEU A 87 -3.75 2.09 13.78
N TYR A 88 -4.39 2.08 12.61
CA TYR A 88 -3.77 1.72 11.34
C TYR A 88 -2.59 2.64 11.00
N LEU A 89 -2.78 3.96 11.06
CA LEU A 89 -1.71 4.92 10.81
C LEU A 89 -0.56 4.73 11.81
N PHE A 90 -0.87 4.51 13.09
CA PHE A 90 0.15 4.30 14.12
C PHE A 90 0.99 3.05 13.84
N THR A 91 0.36 1.89 13.66
CA THR A 91 1.07 0.61 13.48
C THR A 91 1.74 0.50 12.12
N THR A 92 1.14 1.00 11.05
CA THR A 92 1.78 1.01 9.72
C THR A 92 2.97 1.96 9.66
N THR A 93 2.95 3.06 10.43
CA THR A 93 4.13 3.93 10.57
C THR A 93 5.26 3.23 11.33
N ILE A 94 4.95 2.43 12.36
CA ILE A 94 5.95 1.57 13.03
C ILE A 94 6.57 0.58 12.02
N VAL A 95 5.74 -0.04 11.17
CA VAL A 95 6.21 -0.91 10.09
C VAL A 95 7.17 -0.15 9.17
N MET A 96 6.87 1.10 8.81
CA MET A 96 7.78 1.91 7.99
C MET A 96 9.11 2.20 8.70
N PHE A 97 9.11 2.54 9.98
CA PHE A 97 10.37 2.72 10.72
C PHE A 97 11.22 1.45 10.74
N ALA A 98 10.60 0.30 11.03
CA ALA A 98 11.28 -1.00 10.98
C ALA A 98 11.81 -1.32 9.57
N GLY A 99 11.01 -1.07 8.53
CA GLY A 99 11.43 -1.24 7.14
C GLY A 99 12.60 -0.33 6.74
N GLY A 100 12.64 0.89 7.27
CA GLY A 100 13.74 1.84 7.06
C GLY A 100 15.04 1.35 7.67
N GLY A 101 14.98 0.79 8.88
CA GLY A 101 16.10 0.10 9.53
C GLY A 101 16.59 -1.09 8.71
N ALA A 102 15.67 -1.98 8.31
CA ALA A 102 15.99 -3.18 7.53
C ALA A 102 16.60 -2.86 6.15
N THR A 103 16.17 -1.76 5.52
CA THR A 103 16.75 -1.29 4.25
C THR A 103 18.19 -0.82 4.41
N MET A 104 18.50 -0.15 5.53
CA MET A 104 19.86 0.32 5.82
C MET A 104 20.80 -0.83 6.22
N GLU A 105 20.28 -1.90 6.81
CA GLU A 105 21.06 -3.10 7.13
C GLU A 105 21.63 -3.81 5.91
N VAL A 106 20.90 -3.77 4.79
CA VAL A 106 21.35 -4.33 3.50
C VAL A 106 22.57 -3.60 2.94
N VAL A 107 22.72 -2.31 3.24
CA VAL A 107 23.91 -1.51 2.89
C VAL A 107 24.96 -1.49 4.01
N HIS A 108 24.89 -2.46 4.93
CA HIS A 108 25.84 -2.67 6.04
C HIS A 108 25.81 -1.60 7.13
N LEU A 109 24.72 -0.84 7.26
CA LEU A 109 24.52 0.07 8.39
C LEU A 109 23.72 -0.62 9.51
N PRO A 110 24.00 -0.34 10.80
CA PRO A 110 23.24 -0.95 11.89
C PRO A 110 21.74 -0.61 11.81
N TYR A 111 20.88 -1.60 12.06
CA TYR A 111 19.42 -1.47 12.05
C TYR A 111 18.91 -0.25 12.84
N TRP A 112 19.41 -0.09 14.07
CA TRP A 112 19.06 1.02 14.96
C TRP A 112 19.50 2.39 14.44
N LEU A 113 20.63 2.45 13.74
CA LEU A 113 21.10 3.68 13.11
C LEU A 113 20.16 4.07 11.96
N GLY A 114 19.73 3.09 11.15
CA GLY A 114 18.75 3.31 10.08
C GLY A 114 17.41 3.84 10.59
N ILE A 115 16.89 3.25 11.68
CA ILE A 115 15.67 3.76 12.35
C ILE A 115 15.89 5.18 12.87
N GLY A 116 17.01 5.43 13.56
CA GLY A 116 17.31 6.74 14.15
C GLY A 116 17.41 7.85 13.10
N ILE A 117 18.12 7.60 12.00
CA ILE A 117 18.21 8.53 10.87
C ILE A 117 16.82 8.82 10.30
N LEU A 118 16.02 7.78 10.06
CA LEU A 118 14.67 7.93 9.52
C LEU A 118 13.76 8.73 10.47
N ALA A 119 13.76 8.41 11.77
CA ALA A 119 12.99 9.09 12.81
C ALA A 119 13.35 10.58 12.91
N ILE A 120 14.64 10.90 12.92
CA ILE A 120 15.12 12.29 12.95
C ILE A 120 14.65 13.04 11.70
N LEU A 121 14.81 12.45 10.51
CA LEU A 121 14.40 13.10 9.26
C LEU A 121 12.89 13.28 9.15
N VAL A 122 12.09 12.37 9.72
CA VAL A 122 10.64 12.53 9.82
C VAL A 122 10.30 13.71 10.73
N VAL A 123 10.89 13.78 11.92
CA VAL A 123 10.63 14.87 12.89
C VAL A 123 11.09 16.23 12.37
N ILE A 124 12.29 16.31 11.78
CA ILE A 124 12.85 17.55 11.23
C ILE A 124 11.89 18.19 10.21
N LEU A 125 11.19 17.35 9.43
CA LEU A 125 10.27 17.85 8.43
C LEU A 125 9.10 18.65 9.02
N PHE A 126 8.66 18.34 10.24
CA PHE A 126 7.57 19.07 10.90
C PHE A 126 7.98 20.45 11.43
N PHE A 127 9.27 20.82 11.32
CA PHE A 127 9.71 22.20 11.54
C PHE A 127 9.48 23.08 10.30
N TRP A 128 9.24 22.50 9.13
CA TRP A 128 8.93 23.22 7.88
C TRP A 128 7.47 23.04 7.46
N ASP A 129 7.02 23.90 6.55
CA ASP A 129 5.67 23.81 5.99
C ASP A 129 5.56 22.59 5.06
N ILE A 130 4.56 21.74 5.31
CA ILE A 130 4.50 20.31 4.93
C ILE A 130 4.19 20.14 3.42
N ASN A 131 3.97 21.25 2.72
CA ASN A 131 3.60 21.33 1.31
C ASN A 131 4.68 20.80 0.35
N GLY A 132 5.97 20.85 0.73
CA GLY A 132 7.08 20.43 -0.13
C GLY A 132 7.25 18.92 -0.28
N MET A 133 6.56 18.10 0.53
CA MET A 133 6.85 16.67 0.60
C MET A 133 5.86 15.77 -0.15
N LEU A 134 4.59 16.17 -0.20
CA LEU A 134 3.58 15.51 -1.05
C LEU A 134 4.02 15.48 -2.53
N SER A 135 4.85 16.43 -2.95
CA SER A 135 5.43 16.52 -4.28
C SER A 135 6.60 15.56 -4.53
N MET A 136 7.38 15.14 -3.51
CA MET A 136 8.47 14.18 -3.70
C MET A 136 7.94 12.81 -4.12
N ASN A 137 6.78 12.41 -3.57
CA ASN A 137 6.17 11.12 -3.84
C ASN A 137 5.77 10.95 -5.32
N VAL A 138 5.48 12.07 -5.99
CA VAL A 138 5.13 12.12 -7.42
C VAL A 138 6.29 11.67 -8.33
N ILE A 139 7.54 11.83 -7.87
CA ILE A 139 8.74 11.44 -8.62
C ILE A 139 9.26 10.07 -8.17
N ILE A 140 9.30 9.83 -6.86
CA ILE A 140 9.87 8.60 -6.28
C ILE A 140 9.08 7.37 -6.71
N LEU A 141 7.75 7.41 -6.62
CA LEU A 141 6.91 6.23 -6.87
C LEU A 141 6.97 5.74 -8.32
N PRO A 142 6.79 6.58 -9.36
CA PRO A 142 6.92 6.11 -10.74
C PRO A 142 8.30 5.51 -11.04
N LEU A 143 9.37 6.12 -10.51
CA LEU A 143 10.73 5.64 -10.69
C LEU A 143 10.95 4.29 -10.01
N LEU A 144 10.46 4.12 -8.78
CA LEU A 144 10.48 2.86 -8.04
C LEU A 144 9.72 1.76 -8.79
N ILE A 145 8.51 2.04 -9.29
CA ILE A 145 7.71 1.08 -10.06
C ILE A 145 8.44 0.65 -11.32
N LEU A 146 9.00 1.61 -12.07
CA LEU A 146 9.70 1.33 -13.33
C LEU A 146 10.94 0.44 -13.09
N LEU A 147 11.77 0.80 -12.12
CA LEU A 147 12.97 0.03 -11.79
C LEU A 147 12.62 -1.33 -11.20
N LEU A 148 11.60 -1.41 -10.35
CA LEU A 148 11.09 -2.68 -9.83
C LEU A 148 10.65 -3.60 -10.96
N LEU A 149 9.85 -3.10 -11.91
CA LEU A 149 9.44 -3.88 -13.07
C LEU A 149 10.63 -4.36 -13.90
N ALA A 150 11.61 -3.47 -14.14
CA ALA A 150 12.83 -3.84 -14.86
C ALA A 150 13.60 -4.96 -14.15
N VAL A 151 13.80 -4.86 -12.83
CA VAL A 151 14.46 -5.90 -12.01
C VAL A 151 13.71 -7.23 -12.11
N LEU A 152 12.39 -7.22 -11.90
CA LEU A 152 11.60 -8.45 -11.89
C LEU A 152 11.57 -9.10 -13.27
N SER A 153 11.45 -8.32 -14.33
CA SER A 153 11.52 -8.83 -15.71
C SER A 153 12.89 -9.43 -16.03
N LEU A 154 13.98 -8.74 -15.69
CA LEU A 154 15.34 -9.26 -15.90
C LEU A 154 15.61 -10.53 -15.09
N PHE A 155 15.10 -10.59 -13.85
CA PHE A 155 15.23 -11.75 -12.98
C PHE A 155 14.57 -12.97 -13.63
N ILE A 156 13.31 -12.84 -14.06
CA ILE A 156 12.57 -13.92 -14.70
C ILE A 156 13.20 -14.34 -16.04
N LEU A 157 13.70 -13.41 -16.83
CA LEU A 157 14.37 -13.72 -18.10
C LEU A 157 15.71 -14.45 -17.90
N SER A 158 16.37 -14.22 -16.77
CA SER A 158 17.65 -14.85 -16.42
C SER A 158 17.48 -16.19 -15.71
N SER A 159 16.29 -16.46 -15.16
CA SER A 159 16.00 -17.70 -14.46
C SER A 159 15.72 -18.84 -15.44
N PRO A 160 16.33 -20.02 -15.26
CA PRO A 160 16.08 -21.19 -16.10
C PRO A 160 14.70 -21.82 -15.85
N THR A 161 14.03 -21.43 -14.76
CA THR A 161 12.70 -21.89 -14.38
C THR A 161 11.62 -21.10 -15.11
N ALA A 162 10.80 -21.81 -15.88
CA ALA A 162 9.62 -21.22 -16.51
C ALA A 162 8.64 -20.66 -15.45
N LEU A 163 7.86 -19.65 -15.84
CA LEU A 163 6.76 -19.15 -15.02
C LEU A 163 5.80 -20.29 -14.68
N LEU A 164 5.63 -20.57 -13.38
CA LEU A 164 4.82 -21.68 -12.91
C LEU A 164 3.34 -21.29 -12.91
N PHE A 165 2.62 -21.75 -13.92
CA PHE A 165 1.15 -21.72 -13.96
C PHE A 165 0.58 -23.05 -13.47
N GLU A 166 0.73 -23.34 -12.18
CA GLU A 166 0.24 -24.59 -11.58
C GLU A 166 -1.24 -24.49 -11.19
N TRP A 167 -2.15 -24.72 -12.12
CA TRP A 167 -3.60 -24.65 -11.87
C TRP A 167 -4.14 -25.74 -10.94
N THR A 168 -3.38 -26.81 -10.71
CA THR A 168 -3.81 -27.97 -9.91
C THR A 168 -3.73 -27.73 -8.41
N LYS A 169 -2.94 -26.74 -7.97
CA LYS A 169 -2.71 -26.42 -6.56
C LYS A 169 -2.93 -24.92 -6.33
N GLN A 170 -4.09 -24.58 -5.78
CA GLN A 170 -4.55 -23.19 -5.59
C GLN A 170 -5.14 -22.98 -4.19
N SER A 171 -4.57 -23.63 -3.17
CA SER A 171 -5.13 -23.59 -1.81
C SER A 171 -5.16 -22.18 -1.21
N ASN A 172 -4.33 -21.27 -1.70
CA ASN A 172 -4.21 -19.91 -1.17
C ASN A 172 -5.22 -18.90 -1.77
N TRP A 173 -6.20 -19.33 -2.56
CA TRP A 173 -7.22 -18.42 -3.11
C TRP A 173 -7.94 -17.51 -2.09
N PRO A 174 -8.17 -17.89 -0.80
CA PRO A 174 -8.84 -17.00 0.16
C PRO A 174 -8.03 -15.74 0.49
N SER A 175 -6.71 -15.75 0.28
CA SER A 175 -5.88 -14.57 0.55
C SER A 175 -6.19 -13.39 -0.37
N ALA A 176 -6.84 -13.64 -1.51
CA ALA A 176 -7.38 -12.58 -2.37
C ALA A 176 -8.29 -11.63 -1.59
N PHE A 177 -9.11 -12.15 -0.68
CA PHE A 177 -10.06 -11.34 0.09
C PHE A 177 -9.34 -10.47 1.10
N THR A 178 -8.43 -11.04 1.89
CA THR A 178 -7.71 -10.30 2.93
C THR A 178 -6.71 -9.31 2.33
N PHE A 179 -6.02 -9.66 1.24
CA PHE A 179 -5.13 -8.74 0.54
C PHE A 179 -5.90 -7.60 -0.14
N THR A 180 -7.04 -7.89 -0.79
CA THR A 180 -7.89 -6.82 -1.34
C THR A 180 -8.40 -5.93 -0.21
N ALA A 181 -8.91 -6.51 0.88
CA ALA A 181 -9.47 -5.78 2.01
C ALA A 181 -8.45 -4.88 2.72
N LEU A 182 -7.23 -5.35 2.93
CA LEU A 182 -6.12 -4.55 3.47
C LEU A 182 -5.97 -3.22 2.71
N ASN A 183 -6.15 -3.29 1.39
CA ASN A 183 -5.87 -2.24 0.44
C ASN A 183 -7.06 -1.29 0.17
N ILE A 184 -8.24 -1.56 0.73
CA ILE A 184 -9.45 -0.78 0.44
C ILE A 184 -9.48 0.57 1.15
N LEU A 185 -9.00 0.65 2.39
CA LEU A 185 -9.12 1.88 3.16
C LEU A 185 -8.30 3.03 2.53
N PRO A 186 -7.02 2.83 2.14
CA PRO A 186 -6.27 3.84 1.38
C PRO A 186 -6.95 4.19 0.05
N LEU A 187 -7.50 3.18 -0.65
CA LEU A 187 -8.18 3.35 -1.92
C LEU A 187 -9.43 4.23 -1.79
N VAL A 188 -10.26 3.99 -0.77
CA VAL A 188 -11.43 4.82 -0.43
C VAL A 188 -10.96 6.24 -0.11
N ALA A 189 -9.92 6.41 0.71
CA ALA A 189 -9.41 7.71 1.09
C ALA A 189 -9.01 8.57 -0.12
N VAL A 190 -8.20 8.01 -1.02
CA VAL A 190 -7.66 8.74 -2.18
C VAL A 190 -8.71 8.97 -3.26
N LEU A 191 -9.46 7.93 -3.64
CA LEU A 191 -10.41 8.05 -4.75
C LEU A 191 -11.62 8.92 -4.41
N SER A 192 -12.02 8.95 -3.14
CA SER A 192 -13.09 9.81 -2.66
C SER A 192 -12.70 11.29 -2.67
N ALA A 193 -11.43 11.62 -2.49
CA ALA A 193 -10.97 13.01 -2.49
C ALA A 193 -10.99 13.65 -3.90
N VAL A 194 -10.90 12.82 -4.95
CA VAL A 194 -10.80 13.28 -6.35
C VAL A 194 -12.11 13.20 -7.14
N GLY A 195 -13.21 12.80 -6.50
CA GLY A 195 -14.51 12.59 -7.15
C GLY A 195 -15.03 13.80 -7.94
N HIS A 196 -14.89 15.01 -7.38
CA HIS A 196 -15.27 16.27 -8.05
C HIS A 196 -14.47 16.56 -9.32
N GLN A 197 -13.24 16.06 -9.45
CA GLN A 197 -12.37 16.30 -10.61
C GLN A 197 -12.63 15.34 -11.78
N ILE A 198 -13.32 14.21 -11.54
CA ILE A 198 -13.66 13.24 -12.58
C ILE A 198 -14.72 13.87 -13.50
N LYS A 199 -14.42 13.93 -14.80
CA LYS A 199 -15.27 14.64 -15.78
C LYS A 199 -16.22 13.72 -16.53
N ARG A 200 -15.83 12.46 -16.75
CA ARG A 200 -16.60 11.51 -17.57
C ARG A 200 -16.58 10.11 -16.97
N LYS A 201 -17.70 9.39 -17.08
CA LYS A 201 -17.82 7.99 -16.62
C LYS A 201 -16.78 7.04 -17.24
N GLY A 202 -16.35 7.27 -18.48
CA GLY A 202 -15.33 6.43 -19.11
C GLY A 202 -13.92 6.59 -18.53
N GLU A 203 -13.62 7.69 -17.82
CA GLU A 203 -12.36 7.82 -17.07
C GLU A 203 -12.28 6.77 -15.95
N ILE A 204 -13.43 6.48 -15.33
CA ILE A 204 -13.55 5.50 -14.24
C ILE A 204 -13.24 4.09 -14.74
N TRP A 205 -13.78 3.70 -15.90
CA TRP A 205 -13.54 2.38 -16.48
C TRP A 205 -12.06 2.15 -16.81
N ILE A 206 -11.43 3.12 -17.47
CA ILE A 206 -10.00 3.05 -17.83
C ILE A 206 -9.15 2.95 -16.56
N ALA A 207 -9.43 3.78 -15.56
CA ALA A 207 -8.70 3.78 -14.31
C ALA A 207 -8.85 2.46 -13.54
N SER A 208 -10.07 1.96 -13.42
CA SER A 208 -10.39 0.80 -12.59
C SER A 208 -9.88 -0.51 -13.20
N LEU A 209 -10.20 -0.77 -14.48
CA LEU A 209 -9.72 -1.98 -15.16
C LEU A 209 -8.21 -1.92 -15.41
N GLY A 210 -7.70 -0.76 -15.84
CA GLY A 210 -6.28 -0.61 -16.14
C GLY A 210 -5.40 -0.76 -14.89
N SER A 211 -5.78 -0.15 -13.77
CA SER A 211 -5.03 -0.32 -12.51
C SER A 211 -5.11 -1.75 -11.99
N GLY A 212 -6.28 -2.39 -12.05
CA GLY A 212 -6.43 -3.79 -11.66
C GLY A 212 -5.57 -4.73 -12.48
N LEU A 213 -5.60 -4.63 -13.81
CA LEU A 213 -4.77 -5.47 -14.70
C LEU A 213 -3.27 -5.25 -14.49
N ILE A 214 -2.83 -3.99 -14.35
CA ILE A 214 -1.42 -3.68 -14.10
C ILE A 214 -0.98 -4.23 -12.74
N LEU A 215 -1.72 -3.94 -11.66
CA LEU A 215 -1.39 -4.44 -10.33
C LEU A 215 -1.45 -5.96 -10.25
N GLY A 216 -2.42 -6.60 -10.91
CA GLY A 216 -2.50 -8.05 -11.03
C GLY A 216 -1.28 -8.63 -11.72
N GLY A 217 -0.88 -8.04 -12.86
CA GLY A 217 0.31 -8.45 -13.61
C GLY A 217 1.61 -8.25 -12.84
N VAL A 218 1.79 -7.09 -12.19
CA VAL A 218 2.96 -6.84 -11.33
C VAL A 218 2.98 -7.81 -10.16
N SER A 219 1.85 -8.03 -9.49
CA SER A 219 1.76 -8.95 -8.35
C SER A 219 2.10 -10.37 -8.76
N PHE A 220 1.63 -10.81 -9.94
CA PHE A 220 1.97 -12.11 -10.50
C PHE A 220 3.46 -12.23 -10.78
N LEU A 221 4.04 -11.27 -11.52
CA LEU A 221 5.46 -11.26 -11.87
C LEU A 221 6.35 -11.28 -10.60
N TYR A 222 6.00 -10.44 -9.63
CA TYR A 222 6.74 -10.32 -8.40
C TYR A 222 6.62 -11.59 -7.55
N ASN A 223 5.40 -12.09 -7.34
CA ASN A 223 5.21 -13.31 -6.56
C ASN A 223 5.91 -14.53 -7.18
N GLN A 224 5.93 -14.66 -8.51
CA GLN A 224 6.71 -15.70 -9.19
C GLN A 224 8.21 -15.56 -8.93
N SER A 225 8.73 -14.33 -8.92
CA SER A 225 10.13 -14.08 -8.57
C SER A 225 10.42 -14.45 -7.10
N LEU A 226 9.49 -14.14 -6.19
CA LEU A 226 9.60 -14.45 -4.76
C LEU A 226 9.60 -15.96 -4.48
N ILE A 227 8.76 -16.73 -5.18
CA ILE A 227 8.72 -18.19 -5.06
C ILE A 227 10.09 -18.81 -5.40
N GLN A 228 10.80 -18.27 -6.39
CA GLN A 228 12.11 -18.78 -6.80
C GLN A 228 13.21 -18.53 -5.75
N VAL A 229 13.05 -17.51 -4.91
CA VAL A 229 13.97 -17.19 -3.81
C VAL A 229 13.40 -17.54 -2.44
N ALA A 230 12.33 -18.34 -2.37
CA ALA A 230 11.58 -18.62 -1.14
C ALA A 230 12.46 -19.12 0.03
N HIS A 231 13.51 -19.88 -0.26
CA HIS A 231 14.45 -20.36 0.76
C HIS A 231 15.27 -19.24 1.40
N ASP A 232 15.61 -18.19 0.65
CA ASP A 232 16.32 -17.01 1.16
C ASP A 232 15.39 -16.10 1.99
N LEU A 233 14.06 -16.17 1.81
CA LEU A 233 13.09 -15.28 2.47
C LEU A 233 12.98 -15.48 3.99
N LEU A 234 13.59 -16.54 4.54
CA LEU A 234 13.72 -16.73 5.98
C LEU A 234 14.78 -15.81 6.61
N VAL A 235 15.72 -15.32 5.81
CA VAL A 235 16.88 -14.54 6.27
C VAL A 235 16.75 -13.05 5.92
N TYR A 236 15.94 -12.71 4.91
CA TYR A 236 15.70 -11.33 4.50
C TYR A 236 14.40 -10.78 5.10
N GLU A 237 14.52 -9.69 5.86
CA GLU A 237 13.38 -8.87 6.29
C GLU A 237 12.61 -8.30 5.08
N ILE A 238 13.34 -7.86 4.05
CA ILE A 238 12.82 -7.27 2.81
C ILE A 238 13.09 -8.24 1.64
N PRO A 239 12.06 -8.97 1.16
CA PRO A 239 12.20 -9.97 0.11
C PRO A 239 12.80 -9.48 -1.21
N LEU A 240 12.61 -8.20 -1.57
CA LEU A 240 13.24 -7.60 -2.74
C LEU A 240 14.76 -7.83 -2.79
N PHE A 241 15.44 -7.76 -1.65
CA PHE A 241 16.90 -7.90 -1.62
C PHE A 241 17.36 -9.35 -1.79
N ALA A 242 16.52 -10.34 -1.51
CA ALA A 242 16.78 -11.73 -1.87
C ALA A 242 16.83 -11.91 -3.40
N ILE A 243 15.94 -11.25 -4.14
CA ILE A 243 15.93 -11.24 -5.62
C ILE A 243 17.20 -10.54 -6.15
N LEU A 244 17.62 -9.46 -5.50
CA LEU A 244 18.79 -8.67 -5.91
C LEU A 244 20.14 -9.28 -5.50
N LYS A 245 20.16 -10.38 -4.74
CA LYS A 245 21.40 -11.01 -4.22
C LYS A 245 22.44 -11.31 -5.29
N ASN A 246 22.01 -11.67 -6.50
CA ASN A 246 22.89 -11.99 -7.63
C ASN A 246 23.08 -10.81 -8.61
N TYR A 247 22.50 -9.65 -8.32
CA TYR A 247 22.70 -8.44 -9.14
C TYR A 247 23.98 -7.71 -8.74
N PRO A 248 24.52 -6.86 -9.64
CA PRO A 248 25.61 -5.96 -9.27
C PRO A 248 25.26 -5.09 -8.07
N TYR A 249 26.22 -4.88 -7.17
CA TYR A 249 26.01 -4.15 -5.91
C TYR A 249 25.42 -2.74 -6.10
N TYR A 250 25.73 -2.04 -7.20
CA TYR A 250 25.14 -0.73 -7.48
C TYR A 250 23.60 -0.80 -7.61
N MET A 251 23.04 -1.92 -8.07
CA MET A 251 21.60 -2.10 -8.18
C MET A 251 20.95 -2.21 -6.80
N ILE A 252 21.61 -2.88 -5.86
CA ILE A 252 21.21 -2.94 -4.45
C ILE A 252 21.19 -1.52 -3.87
N LEU A 253 22.22 -0.71 -4.13
CA LEU A 253 22.26 0.69 -3.67
C LEU A 253 21.12 1.53 -4.25
N ILE A 254 20.90 1.48 -5.57
CA ILE A 254 19.81 2.22 -6.22
C ILE A 254 18.44 1.83 -5.65
N MET A 255 18.18 0.52 -5.55
CA MET A 255 16.92 0.01 -5.01
C MET A 255 16.75 0.34 -3.53
N SER A 256 17.84 0.33 -2.75
CA SER A 256 17.82 0.74 -1.34
C SER A 256 17.46 2.22 -1.20
N VAL A 257 18.05 3.11 -2.00
CA VAL A 257 17.74 4.56 -1.95
C VAL A 257 16.27 4.80 -2.33
N LEU A 258 15.77 4.14 -3.37
CA LEU A 258 14.37 4.33 -3.81
C LEU A 258 13.37 3.77 -2.81
N LEU A 259 13.62 2.55 -2.31
CA LEU A 259 12.76 1.92 -1.31
C LEU A 259 12.78 2.73 -0.01
N TRP A 260 13.97 3.13 0.46
CA TRP A 260 14.12 3.94 1.67
C TRP A 260 13.42 5.30 1.52
N SER A 261 13.51 5.93 0.34
CA SER A 261 12.79 7.19 0.06
C SER A 261 11.27 7.00 0.08
N ALA A 262 10.75 5.89 -0.46
CA ALA A 262 9.33 5.56 -0.41
C ALA A 262 8.87 5.22 1.02
N ILE A 263 9.70 4.54 1.80
CA ILE A 263 9.47 4.27 3.24
C ILE A 263 9.39 5.61 3.98
N TYR A 264 10.31 6.53 3.71
CA TYR A 264 10.36 7.85 4.33
C TYR A 264 9.10 8.68 4.04
N THR A 265 8.68 8.80 2.78
CA THR A 265 7.46 9.55 2.43
C THR A 265 6.21 8.91 3.04
N THR A 266 6.17 7.58 3.14
CA THR A 266 5.06 6.85 3.79
C THR A 266 5.04 7.09 5.30
N ALA A 267 6.21 7.03 5.97
CA ALA A 267 6.34 7.31 7.39
C ALA A 267 5.93 8.75 7.73
N VAL A 268 6.37 9.73 6.94
CA VAL A 268 5.94 11.13 7.12
C VAL A 268 4.42 11.27 6.96
N SER A 269 3.83 10.65 5.93
CA SER A 269 2.38 10.70 5.72
C SER A 269 1.61 10.11 6.90
N GLY A 270 2.12 9.02 7.48
CA GLY A 270 1.56 8.40 8.68
C GLY A 270 1.65 9.30 9.92
N VAL A 271 2.82 9.86 10.21
CA VAL A 271 2.99 10.83 11.31
C VAL A 271 2.16 12.08 11.09
N PHE A 272 2.04 12.57 9.85
CA PHE A 272 1.20 13.71 9.51
C PHE A 272 -0.28 13.43 9.75
N GLY A 273 -0.77 12.26 9.34
CA GLY A 273 -2.16 11.83 9.59
C GLY A 273 -2.49 11.73 11.08
N LEU A 274 -1.53 11.33 11.92
CA LEU A 274 -1.73 11.28 13.38
C LEU A 274 -1.61 12.67 14.02
N THR A 275 -0.56 13.43 13.70
CA THR A 275 -0.34 14.77 14.27
C THR A 275 -1.48 15.73 13.93
N SER A 276 -2.01 15.70 12.70
CA SER A 276 -3.17 16.51 12.30
C SER A 276 -4.43 16.22 13.11
N ARG A 277 -4.63 14.98 13.55
CA ARG A 277 -5.75 14.61 14.43
C ARG A 277 -5.53 15.00 15.89
N PHE A 278 -4.31 14.82 16.41
CA PHE A 278 -4.01 15.08 17.82
C PHE A 278 -3.66 16.54 18.12
N ARG A 279 -3.35 17.35 17.10
CA ARG A 279 -2.97 18.77 17.27
C ARG A 279 -4.03 19.55 18.05
N ASP A 280 -5.28 19.48 17.61
CA ASP A 280 -6.37 20.26 18.21
C ASP A 280 -6.72 19.74 19.61
N LEU A 281 -6.46 18.46 19.89
CA LEU A 281 -6.68 17.85 21.20
C LEU A 281 -5.60 18.24 22.22
N LEU A 282 -4.34 18.34 21.78
CA LEU A 282 -3.19 18.55 22.66
C LEU A 282 -2.78 20.04 22.80
N GLY A 283 -3.18 20.90 21.87
CA GLY A 283 -2.81 22.33 21.88
C GLY A 283 -1.31 22.59 21.69
N LEU A 284 -0.54 21.59 21.25
CA LEU A 284 0.91 21.66 21.04
C LEU A 284 1.25 22.02 19.58
N PRO A 285 2.44 22.60 19.31
CA PRO A 285 2.92 22.77 17.95
C PRO A 285 3.16 21.40 17.28
N LEU A 286 2.93 21.33 15.96
CA LEU A 286 2.96 20.08 15.19
C LEU A 286 4.24 19.26 15.40
N TRP A 287 5.39 19.91 15.44
CA TRP A 287 6.68 19.22 15.64
C TRP A 287 6.79 18.56 17.02
N MET A 288 6.22 19.14 18.09
CA MET A 288 6.21 18.51 19.42
C MET A 288 5.33 17.27 19.43
N VAL A 289 4.15 17.35 18.80
CA VAL A 289 3.25 16.19 18.65
C VAL A 289 3.95 15.10 17.84
N ALA A 290 4.67 15.45 16.78
CA ALA A 290 5.45 14.50 15.99
C ALA A 290 6.54 13.81 16.82
N VAL A 291 7.32 14.56 17.61
CA VAL A 291 8.34 14.01 18.51
C VAL A 291 7.74 13.01 19.49
N ILE A 292 6.63 13.35 20.14
CA ILE A 292 5.95 12.48 21.10
C ILE A 292 5.51 11.18 20.41
N ILE A 293 4.80 11.29 19.28
CA ILE A 293 4.30 10.13 18.54
C ILE A 293 5.45 9.22 18.09
N VAL A 294 6.48 9.79 17.46
CA VAL A 294 7.63 9.01 16.96
C VAL A 294 8.35 8.33 18.12
N THR A 295 8.57 9.03 19.24
CA THR A 295 9.23 8.45 20.43
C THR A 295 8.45 7.24 20.97
N ILE A 296 7.11 7.34 21.01
CA ILE A 296 6.25 6.22 21.44
C ILE A 296 6.31 5.05 20.45
N MET A 297 6.52 5.30 19.15
CA MET A 297 6.62 4.26 18.13
C MET A 297 7.93 3.46 18.19
N LEU A 298 9.05 4.08 18.57
CA LEU A 298 10.39 3.48 18.48
C LEU A 298 10.53 2.11 19.18
N PRO A 299 10.02 1.89 20.41
CA PRO A 299 10.12 0.58 21.06
C PRO A 299 9.45 -0.54 20.27
N PHE A 300 8.38 -0.25 19.53
CA PHE A 300 7.67 -1.26 18.73
C PHE A 300 8.43 -1.65 17.45
N THR A 301 9.47 -0.91 17.06
CA THR A 301 10.32 -1.28 15.90
C THR A 301 11.23 -2.47 16.19
N THR A 302 11.41 -2.87 17.46
CA THR A 302 12.18 -4.06 17.86
C THR A 302 11.58 -5.36 17.31
N PHE A 303 10.29 -5.38 16.98
CA PHE A 303 9.62 -6.58 16.47
C PHE A 303 10.11 -7.00 15.08
N GLY A 304 10.73 -6.09 14.32
CA GLY A 304 11.20 -6.35 12.96
C GLY A 304 10.11 -6.15 11.90
N PHE A 305 10.54 -5.78 10.69
CA PHE A 305 9.64 -5.40 9.60
C PHE A 305 8.77 -6.57 9.14
N SER A 306 9.38 -7.72 8.92
CA SER A 306 8.78 -8.98 8.48
C SER A 306 7.71 -9.47 9.45
N ALA A 307 7.98 -9.43 10.76
CA ALA A 307 7.04 -9.86 11.79
C ALA A 307 5.87 -8.88 11.95
N LEU A 308 6.15 -7.57 11.94
CA LEU A 308 5.11 -6.53 11.98
C LEU A 308 4.16 -6.65 10.78
N VAL A 309 4.68 -6.82 9.56
CA VAL A 309 3.85 -7.08 8.36
C VAL A 309 3.09 -8.39 8.53
N GLY A 310 3.75 -9.46 8.95
CA GLY A 310 3.15 -10.79 9.08
C GLY A 310 1.98 -10.87 10.07
N PHE A 311 1.95 -10.00 11.08
CA PHE A 311 0.85 -9.94 12.04
C PHE A 311 -0.18 -8.87 11.69
N LEU A 312 0.26 -7.62 11.50
CA LEU A 312 -0.64 -6.47 11.37
C LEU A 312 -1.43 -6.50 10.05
N TYR A 313 -0.81 -6.94 8.97
CA TYR A 313 -1.44 -6.83 7.65
C TYR A 313 -2.58 -7.85 7.50
N PRO A 314 -2.42 -9.13 7.87
CA PRO A 314 -3.55 -10.06 7.90
C PRO A 314 -4.68 -9.58 8.83
N LEU A 315 -4.33 -9.01 10.00
CA LEU A 315 -5.32 -8.43 10.92
C LEU A 315 -6.13 -7.33 10.24
N TYR A 316 -5.48 -6.37 9.58
CA TYR A 316 -6.18 -5.31 8.84
C TYR A 316 -6.95 -5.84 7.64
N GLY A 317 -6.43 -6.88 6.97
CA GLY A 317 -7.16 -7.60 5.93
C GLY A 317 -8.49 -8.11 6.43
N VAL A 318 -8.52 -8.78 7.59
CA VAL A 318 -9.76 -9.29 8.21
C VAL A 318 -10.69 -8.16 8.66
N LEU A 319 -10.17 -7.14 9.35
CA LEU A 319 -10.96 -6.01 9.84
C LEU A 319 -11.65 -5.23 8.70
N ASN A 320 -11.02 -5.18 7.53
CA ASN A 320 -11.57 -4.49 6.35
C ASN A 320 -12.41 -5.40 5.44
N LEU A 321 -12.58 -6.69 5.75
CA LEU A 321 -13.45 -7.58 4.97
C LEU A 321 -14.89 -7.08 4.91
N TYR A 322 -15.37 -6.44 5.97
CA TYR A 322 -16.70 -5.84 5.98
C TYR A 322 -16.83 -4.75 4.91
N ILE A 323 -15.87 -3.81 4.84
CA ILE A 323 -15.89 -2.75 3.81
C ILE A 323 -15.80 -3.38 2.42
N LEU A 324 -14.93 -4.38 2.24
CA LEU A 324 -14.82 -5.11 0.99
C LEU A 324 -16.17 -5.70 0.54
N ALA A 325 -16.84 -6.42 1.43
CA ALA A 325 -18.14 -7.01 1.16
C ALA A 325 -19.17 -5.94 0.79
N SER A 326 -19.24 -4.85 1.56
CA SER A 326 -20.15 -3.73 1.29
C SER A 326 -19.93 -3.13 -0.11
N ILE A 327 -18.67 -2.93 -0.51
CA ILE A 327 -18.33 -2.40 -1.84
C ILE A 327 -18.70 -3.37 -2.96
N LEU A 328 -18.38 -4.66 -2.80
CA LEU A 328 -18.67 -5.67 -3.83
C LEU A 328 -20.17 -5.88 -4.04
N ILE A 329 -20.97 -5.77 -2.98
CA ILE A 329 -22.42 -5.98 -3.03
C ILE A 329 -23.17 -4.69 -3.45
N PHE A 330 -22.57 -3.51 -3.29
CA PHE A 330 -23.18 -2.21 -3.61
C PHE A 330 -23.86 -2.12 -5.00
N PRO A 331 -23.25 -2.62 -6.10
CA PRO A 331 -23.89 -2.59 -7.43
C PRO A 331 -25.19 -3.40 -7.51
N VAL A 332 -25.30 -4.47 -6.72
CA VAL A 332 -26.46 -5.36 -6.67
C VAL A 332 -27.58 -4.70 -5.86
N LEU A 333 -27.28 -4.16 -4.67
CA LEU A 333 -28.28 -3.52 -3.81
C LEU A 333 -28.93 -2.29 -4.46
N LYS A 334 -28.13 -1.41 -5.10
CA LYS A 334 -28.67 -0.22 -5.78
C LYS A 334 -29.56 -0.58 -6.98
N ARG A 335 -29.44 -1.79 -7.53
CA ARG A 335 -30.33 -2.29 -8.60
C ARG A 335 -31.71 -2.65 -8.05
N TYR A 336 -31.81 -3.07 -6.79
CA TYR A 336 -33.09 -3.32 -6.11
C TYR A 336 -33.80 -2.03 -5.71
N ASP A 337 -33.08 -1.01 -5.21
CA ASP A 337 -33.67 0.29 -4.85
C ASP A 337 -34.24 1.08 -6.06
N LEU A 338 -33.83 0.73 -7.28
CA LEU A 338 -34.37 1.31 -8.52
C LEU A 338 -35.59 0.55 -9.08
N LEU A 339 -35.89 -0.63 -8.52
CA LEU A 339 -37.00 -1.51 -8.92
C LEU A 339 -38.14 -1.54 -7.88
N SER A 340 -37.92 -0.94 -6.70
CA SER A 340 -38.93 -0.71 -5.64
C SER A 340 -39.49 0.70 -5.70
#